data_AF-A0A4Y2JVB3-F1
#
_entry.id   AF-A0A4Y2JVB3-F1
#
_cell.length_a   1.000
_cell.length_b   1.000
_cell.length_c   1.000
_cell.angle_alpha   90.00
_cell.angle_beta   90.00
_cell.angle_gamma   90.00
#
_symmetry.space_group_name_H-M   'P 1'
#
loop_
_entity.id
_entity.type
_entity.pdbx_description
1 polymer ?
#
loop_
_entity_poly.entity_id
_entity_poly.type
_entity_poly.pdbx_seq_one_letter_code
_entity_poly.pdbx_strand_id
1 'polypeptide(L)' 'MPFGSGPRVCVGMRFGLMQVKTCLTYILANFRIHRCPETKVPLEFRLGPGPLASKSQILRFEERIDKIPLK' A
#
# COMPACT_ATOMS: atom_id res chain seq x y z
N MET A 1 5.33 -16.19 6.49
CA MET A 1 5.95 -15.02 7.18
C MET A 1 6.58 -14.11 6.13
N PRO A 2 6.11 -12.86 5.92
CA PRO A 2 6.53 -11.98 4.81
C PRO A 2 7.97 -11.46 4.91
N PHE A 3 8.56 -11.45 6.10
CA PHE A 3 9.95 -11.04 6.34
C PHE A 3 10.87 -12.20 6.77
N GLY A 4 10.39 -13.44 6.68
CA GLY A 4 11.10 -14.63 7.19
C GLY A 4 11.23 -14.67 8.72
N SER A 5 11.99 -15.63 9.22
CA SER A 5 12.24 -15.85 10.65
C SER A 5 13.59 -16.54 10.88
N GLY A 6 14.09 -16.50 12.12
CA GLY A 6 15.36 -17.13 12.49
C GLY A 6 16.58 -16.33 12.00
N PRO A 7 17.77 -16.97 11.84
CA PRO A 7 19.02 -16.27 11.53
C PRO A 7 19.04 -15.60 10.14
N ARG A 8 18.07 -15.92 9.28
CA ARG A 8 17.89 -15.31 7.95
C ARG A 8 16.62 -14.44 7.87
N VAL A 9 16.19 -13.85 9.00
CA VAL A 9 15.14 -12.82 9.00
C VAL A 9 15.58 -11.60 8.19
N CYS A 10 14.64 -10.94 7.54
CA CYS A 10 14.92 -9.74 6.74
C CYS A 10 15.51 -8.63 7.62
N VAL A 11 16.78 -8.29 7.38
CA VAL A 11 17.46 -7.16 8.04
C VAL A 11 16.76 -5.83 7.81
N GLY A 12 16.09 -5.69 6.66
CA GLY A 12 15.32 -4.50 6.27
C GLY A 12 13.92 -4.40 6.86
N MET A 13 13.46 -5.35 7.70
CA MET A 13 12.08 -5.37 8.20
C MET A 13 11.67 -4.06 8.87
N ARG A 14 12.51 -3.53 9.76
CA ARG A 14 12.21 -2.27 10.48
C ARG A 14 12.11 -1.08 9.54
N PHE A 15 13.03 -1.00 8.58
CA PHE A 15 13.05 0.06 7.57
C PHE A 15 11.82 -0.01 6.65
N GLY A 16 11.51 -1.19 6.12
CA GLY A 16 10.35 -1.39 5.25
C GLY A 16 9.03 -1.06 5.95
N LEU A 17 8.88 -1.44 7.21
CA LEU A 17 7.70 -1.06 8.01
C LEU A 17 7.60 0.45 8.23
N MET A 18 8.73 1.12 8.51
CA MET A 18 8.75 2.58 8.66
C MET A 18 8.35 3.25 7.34
N GLN A 19 8.96 2.86 6.22
CA GLN A 19 8.69 3.44 4.91
C GLN A 19 7.22 3.30 4.50
N VAL A 20 6.64 2.10 4.65
CA VAL A 20 5.23 1.85 4.29
C VAL A 20 4.29 2.63 5.20
N LYS A 21 4.56 2.66 6.52
CA LYS A 21 3.73 3.43 7.46
C LYS A 21 3.75 4.91 7.14
N THR A 22 4.92 5.51 6.94
CA THR A 22 5.06 6.94 6.61
C THR A 22 4.39 7.28 5.29
N CYS A 23 4.53 6.44 4.27
CA CYS A 23 3.85 6.63 2.99
C CYS A 23 2.32 6.58 3.15
N LEU A 24 1.81 5.57 3.86
CA LEU A 24 0.37 5.42 4.10
C LEU A 24 -0.19 6.56 4.94
N THR A 25 0.49 6.99 6.00
CA THR A 25 0.03 8.11 6.83
C THR A 25 -0.02 9.40 6.04
N TYR A 26 0.96 9.66 5.17
CA TYR A 26 0.95 10.82 4.30
C TYR A 26 -0.23 10.79 3.32
N ILE A 27 -0.44 9.67 2.63
CA ILE A 27 -1.55 9.51 1.68
C ILE A 27 -2.89 9.66 2.40
N LEU A 28 -3.05 9.01 3.55
CA LEU A 28 -4.29 9.07 4.32
C LEU A 28 -4.51 10.40 5.03
N ALA A 29 -3.48 11.21 5.29
CA ALA A 29 -3.67 12.54 5.87
C ALA A 29 -4.13 13.57 4.81
N ASN A 30 -3.70 13.39 3.56
CA ASN A 30 -3.90 14.37 2.49
C ASN A 30 -5.00 13.99 1.49
N PHE A 31 -5.35 12.72 1.37
CA PHE A 31 -6.30 12.26 0.35
C PHE A 31 -7.41 11.38 0.93
N ARG A 32 -8.56 11.38 0.26
CA ARG A 32 -9.61 10.37 0.37
C ARG A 32 -9.53 9.47 -0.86
N ILE A 33 -9.55 8.15 -0.61
CA ILE A 33 -9.43 7.14 -1.64
C ILE A 33 -10.80 6.53 -1.86
N HIS A 34 -11.29 6.59 -3.10
CA HIS A 34 -12.58 6.06 -3.50
C HIS A 34 -12.42 4.99 -4.58
N ARG A 35 -13.33 4.02 -4.56
CA ARG A 35 -13.52 3.11 -5.70
C ARG A 35 -14.14 3.88 -6.85
N CYS A 36 -13.67 3.64 -8.06
CA CYS A 36 -14.28 4.09 -9.30
C CYS A 36 -14.96 2.91 -10.01
N PRO A 37 -15.81 3.14 -11.03
CA PRO A 37 -16.42 2.07 -11.81
C PRO A 37 -15.41 1.09 -12.45
N GLU A 38 -14.18 1.56 -12.67
CA GLU A 38 -13.07 0.80 -13.23
C GLU A 38 -12.31 -0.03 -12.18
N THR A 39 -12.55 0.20 -10.87
CA THR A 39 -11.90 -0.53 -9.80
C THR A 39 -12.42 -1.97 -9.77
N LYS A 40 -11.58 -2.93 -10.16
CA LYS A 40 -11.90 -4.35 -10.09
C LYS A 40 -11.95 -4.84 -8.64
N VAL A 41 -13.11 -5.32 -8.21
CA VAL A 41 -13.35 -5.95 -6.92
C VAL A 41 -14.09 -7.28 -7.18
N PRO A 42 -13.51 -8.46 -6.88
CA PRO A 42 -12.23 -8.70 -6.18
C PRO A 42 -10.99 -8.36 -7.02
N LEU A 43 -9.85 -8.15 -6.36
CA LEU A 43 -8.57 -7.91 -7.02
C LEU A 43 -8.13 -9.11 -7.86
N GLU A 44 -7.76 -8.85 -9.12
CA GLU A 44 -7.13 -9.85 -9.99
C GLU A 44 -5.60 -9.78 -9.89
N PHE A 45 -4.97 -10.92 -9.63
CA PHE A 45 -3.52 -11.05 -9.55
C PHE A 45 -2.94 -11.64 -10.84
N ARG A 46 -1.70 -11.26 -11.15
CA ARG A 46 -0.87 -11.97 -12.14
C ARG A 46 -0.26 -13.18 -11.45
N LEU A 47 -0.57 -14.36 -11.96
CA LEU A 47 0.09 -15.60 -11.57
C LEU A 47 1.20 -15.89 -12.58
N GLY A 48 2.42 -16.11 -12.10
CA GLY A 48 3.60 -16.35 -12.92
C GLY A 48 4.89 -16.20 -12.11
N PRO A 49 6.06 -16.44 -12.74
CA PRO A 49 7.35 -16.20 -12.09
C PRO A 49 7.49 -14.70 -11.75
N GLY A 50 7.76 -14.40 -10.48
CA GLY A 50 7.91 -13.04 -9.96
C GLY A 50 7.10 -12.78 -8.68
N PRO A 51 7.14 -11.56 -8.15
CA PRO A 51 6.33 -11.17 -7.00
C PRO A 51 4.85 -11.15 -7.36
N LEU A 52 4.00 -11.48 -6.38
CA LEU A 52 2.56 -11.38 -6.53
C LEU A 52 2.17 -9.92 -6.79
N ALA A 53 1.64 -9.63 -7.99
CA ALA A 53 1.26 -8.29 -8.39
C ALA A 53 -0.18 -8.26 -8.93
N SER A 54 -0.94 -7.23 -8.59
CA SER A 54 -2.27 -7.01 -9.17
C SER A 54 -2.16 -6.57 -10.63
N LYS A 55 -3.08 -7.00 -11.51
CA LYS A 55 -3.05 -6.65 -12.94
C LYS A 55 -3.21 -5.14 -13.19
N SER A 56 -4.32 -4.57 -12.76
CA SER A 56 -4.62 -3.14 -12.84
C SER A 56 -5.49 -2.78 -11.65
N GLN A 57 -5.14 -1.68 -10.98
CA GLN A 57 -5.91 -1.11 -9.89
C GLN A 57 -5.97 0.39 -10.10
N ILE A 58 -7.15 0.86 -10.48
CA ILE A 58 -7.44 2.27 -10.67
C ILE A 58 -8.28 2.68 -9.47
N LEU A 59 -7.82 3.71 -8.77
CA LEU A 59 -8.49 4.29 -7.62
C LEU A 59 -8.61 5.80 -7.85
N ARG A 60 -9.72 6.37 -7.38
CA ARG A 60 -9.91 7.82 -7.42
C ARG A 60 -9.36 8.42 -6.14
N PHE A 61 -8.52 9.44 -6.29
CA PHE A 61 -8.00 10.24 -5.19
C PHE A 61 -8.72 11.59 -5.18
N GLU A 62 -9.14 12.02 -4.00
CA GLU A 62 -9.70 13.34 -3.75
C GLU A 62 -8.89 14.01 -2.64
N GLU A 63 -8.50 15.27 -2.82
CA GLU A 63 -7.77 15.99 -1.79
C GLU A 63 -8.65 16.21 -0.56
N ARG A 64 -8.04 16.04 0.61
CA ARG A 64 -8.72 16.20 1.89
C ARG A 64 -8.71 17.67 2.30
N ILE A 65 -9.90 18.21 2.53
CA ILE A 65 -10.10 19.57 3.04
C ILE A 65 -9.78 19.63 4.54
N ASP A 66 -10.16 18.58 5.28
CA ASP A 66 -9.84 18.36 6.69
C ASP A 66 -8.43 17.79 6.88
N LYS A 67 -7.40 18.58 6.55
CA LYS A 67 -6.00 18.15 6.71
C LYS A 67 -5.68 17.89 8.18
N ILE A 68 -5.34 16.65 8.49
CA ILE A 68 -4.84 16.28 9.82
C ILE A 68 -3.35 16.66 9.84
N PRO A 69 -2.90 17.55 10.74
CA PRO A 69 -1.49 17.89 10.83
C PRO A 69 -0.70 16.65 11.21
N LEU A 70 0.27 16.28 10.35
CA LEU A 70 1.25 15.24 10.67
C LEU A 70 2.15 15.81 11.78
N LYS A 71 2.11 15.19 12.96
CA LYS A 71 2.99 15.53 14.08
C LYS A 71 4.39 14.96 13.88
#